data_AF-A0A4S8IYN1-F1
#
_entry.id   AF-A0A4S8IYN1-F1
#
_cell.length_a   1.000
_cell.length_b   1.000
_cell.length_c   1.000
_cell.angle_alpha   90.00
_cell.angle_beta   90.00
_cell.angle_gamma   90.00
#
_symmetry.space_group_name_H-M   'P 1'
#
loop_
_entity.id
_entity.type
_entity.pdbx_description
1 polymer ?
#
loop_
_entity_poly.entity_id
_entity_poly.type
_entity_poly.pdbx_seq_one_letter_code
_entity_poly.pdbx_strand_id
1 'polypeptide(L)'
;MAVATQAFKGNLKKALAGLRRIDLEGLRWRVFDAKGQVLGRLASQIATVIQGKDKPTYAPHQEDGDMCIVLNAKDVSVTGRKMTNKFYRWHTGYIGHLRERSLKDQLVKDPTEVVRKAVLRMLPRNKLRDDRDRKLRIFAGSEHPFVDRPLEPYVMPPRKVREMRPRARRALIRAQIKAEQGSAGPIVKKKK
;
A
#
# COMPACT_ATOMS: atom_id res chain seq x y z
N MET A 1 -2.28 23.58 -1.51
CA MET A 1 -3.25 23.17 -2.54
C MET A 1 -4.45 22.58 -1.82
N ALA A 2 -5.60 23.24 -1.85
CA ALA A 2 -6.81 22.79 -1.18
C ALA A 2 -7.30 21.48 -1.82
N VAL A 3 -7.33 20.40 -1.03
CA VAL A 3 -7.92 19.14 -1.44
C VAL A 3 -9.43 19.35 -1.52
N ALA A 4 -9.99 19.25 -2.72
CA ALA A 4 -11.43 19.36 -2.94
C ALA A 4 -12.17 18.36 -2.05
N THR A 5 -13.00 18.86 -1.15
CA THR A 5 -13.85 18.08 -0.24
C THR A 5 -15.02 17.48 -1.02
N GLN A 6 -14.80 16.31 -1.59
CA GLN A 6 -15.88 15.52 -2.18
C GLN A 6 -16.75 14.93 -1.07
N ALA A 7 -18.07 15.13 -1.17
CA ALA A 7 -19.04 14.56 -0.24
C ALA A 7 -18.96 13.03 -0.27
N PHE A 8 -18.67 12.42 0.88
CA PHE A 8 -18.45 10.97 1.00
C PHE A 8 -19.72 10.19 0.64
N LYS A 9 -19.72 9.51 -0.53
CA LYS A 9 -20.86 8.70 -1.01
C LYS A 9 -20.88 7.27 -0.45
N GLY A 10 -19.96 6.95 0.47
CA GLY A 10 -19.79 5.60 1.01
C GLY A 10 -20.63 5.29 2.25
N ASN A 11 -20.51 4.05 2.75
CA ASN A 11 -21.20 3.61 3.95
C ASN A 11 -20.55 4.19 5.23
N LEU A 12 -21.17 5.25 5.78
CA LEU A 12 -20.72 5.96 6.98
C LEU A 12 -20.65 5.05 8.23
N LYS A 13 -21.58 4.10 8.38
CA LYS A 13 -21.57 3.17 9.53
C LYS A 13 -20.31 2.31 9.52
N LYS A 14 -19.90 1.79 8.35
CA LYS A 14 -18.67 0.99 8.19
C LYS A 14 -17.41 1.83 8.44
N ALA A 15 -17.43 3.10 8.01
CA ALA A 15 -16.31 4.02 8.22
C ALA A 15 -16.11 4.35 9.71
N LEU A 16 -17.20 4.60 10.43
CA LEU A 16 -17.20 5.00 11.83
C LEU A 16 -17.20 3.82 12.82
N ALA A 17 -17.35 2.59 12.33
CA ALA A 17 -17.42 1.40 13.17
C ALA A 17 -16.14 1.20 13.99
N GLY A 18 -16.30 1.08 15.31
CA GLY A 18 -15.24 0.76 16.26
C GLY A 18 -14.48 1.97 16.83
N LEU A 19 -14.73 3.19 16.32
CA LEU A 19 -14.10 4.42 16.84
C LEU A 19 -14.46 4.70 18.31
N ARG A 20 -15.67 4.32 18.73
CA ARG A 20 -16.16 4.53 20.10
C ARG A 20 -15.34 3.81 21.19
N ARG A 21 -14.51 2.84 20.82
CA ARG A 21 -13.67 2.09 21.76
C ARG A 21 -12.26 2.66 21.90
N ILE A 22 -11.91 3.71 21.14
CA ILE A 22 -10.57 4.27 21.10
C ILE A 22 -10.63 5.71 21.61
N ASP A 23 -9.66 6.08 22.43
CA ASP A 23 -9.43 7.47 22.79
C ASP A 23 -8.81 8.21 21.59
N LEU A 24 -9.57 9.14 21.03
CA LEU A 24 -9.24 9.86 19.79
C LEU A 24 -8.49 11.18 20.04
N GLU A 25 -8.41 11.59 21.31
CA GLU A 25 -7.81 12.84 21.71
C GLU A 25 -6.27 12.73 21.69
N GLY A 26 -5.61 13.72 21.09
CA GLY A 26 -4.14 13.77 21.01
C GLY A 26 -3.48 12.89 19.93
N LEU A 27 -4.24 12.07 19.21
CA LEU A 27 -3.71 11.24 18.11
C LEU A 27 -3.58 12.06 16.82
N ARG A 28 -2.50 11.83 16.06
CA ARG A 28 -2.36 12.42 14.72
C ARG A 28 -3.10 11.56 13.72
N TRP A 29 -3.69 12.23 12.73
CA TRP A 29 -4.43 11.58 11.66
C TRP A 29 -3.62 11.65 10.38
N ARG A 30 -3.19 10.49 9.89
CA ARG A 30 -2.35 10.41 8.69
C ARG A 30 -3.09 9.84 7.51
N VAL A 31 -2.97 10.51 6.37
CA VAL A 31 -3.59 10.10 5.11
C VAL A 31 -2.54 9.45 4.20
N PHE A 32 -2.80 8.23 3.78
CA PHE A 32 -1.97 7.47 2.85
C PHE A 32 -2.72 7.32 1.52
N ASP A 33 -2.15 7.83 0.44
CA ASP A 33 -2.64 7.51 -0.90
C ASP A 33 -2.03 6.18 -1.37
N ALA A 34 -2.90 5.21 -1.67
CA ALA A 34 -2.49 3.89 -2.12
C ALA A 34 -2.30 3.80 -3.64
N LYS A 35 -2.68 4.84 -4.39
CA LYS A 35 -2.63 4.86 -5.86
C LYS A 35 -1.21 4.64 -6.37
N GLY A 36 -1.01 3.59 -7.18
CA GLY A 36 0.29 3.24 -7.75
C GLY A 36 1.31 2.71 -6.75
N GLN A 37 0.96 2.59 -5.47
CA GLN A 37 1.87 2.12 -4.43
C GLN A 37 1.89 0.60 -4.35
N VAL A 38 3.06 0.05 -4.01
CA VAL A 38 3.22 -1.40 -3.89
C VAL A 38 2.64 -1.88 -2.55
N LEU A 39 1.64 -2.77 -2.60
CA LEU A 39 0.87 -3.27 -1.45
C LEU A 39 1.72 -3.54 -0.18
N GLY A 40 2.77 -4.35 -0.32
CA GLY A 40 3.58 -4.75 0.84
C GLY A 40 4.42 -3.62 1.42
N ARG A 41 4.84 -2.65 0.60
CA ARG A 41 5.64 -1.51 1.06
C ARG A 41 4.75 -0.51 1.79
N LEU A 42 3.59 -0.21 1.19
CA LEU A 42 2.56 0.59 1.81
C LEU A 42 2.14 -0.01 3.17
N ALA A 43 1.82 -1.30 3.20
CA ALA A 43 1.40 -1.97 4.43
C ALA A 43 2.46 -1.92 5.54
N SER A 44 3.75 -2.01 5.19
CA SER A 44 4.84 -1.92 6.18
C SER A 44 4.90 -0.55 6.83
N GLN A 45 4.76 0.53 6.06
CA GLN A 45 4.81 1.89 6.61
C GLN A 45 3.58 2.17 7.46
N ILE A 46 2.39 1.74 7.00
CA ILE A 46 1.15 1.84 7.77
C ILE A 46 1.31 1.11 9.12
N ALA A 47 1.87 -0.11 9.12
CA ALA A 47 2.05 -0.87 10.36
C ALA A 47 3.02 -0.21 11.34
N THR A 48 4.06 0.49 10.86
CA THR A 48 4.98 1.25 11.70
C THR A 48 4.27 2.44 12.37
N VAL A 49 3.49 3.19 11.60
CA VAL A 49 2.76 4.38 12.10
C VAL A 49 1.63 3.97 13.07
N ILE A 50 0.89 2.90 12.78
CA ILE A 50 -0.13 2.35 13.69
C ILE A 50 0.49 1.83 15.00
N GLN A 51 1.74 1.36 14.96
CA GLN A 51 2.44 0.98 16.20
C GLN A 51 3.00 2.19 16.96
N GLY A 52 3.05 3.37 16.34
CA GLY A 52 3.67 4.58 16.91
C GLY A 52 5.20 4.55 16.92
N LYS A 53 5.83 3.60 16.21
CA LYS A 53 7.29 3.42 16.18
C LYS A 53 8.04 4.57 15.49
N ASP A 54 7.33 5.40 14.77
CA ASP A 54 7.86 6.61 14.15
C ASP A 54 8.01 7.77 15.15
N LYS A 55 7.35 7.70 16.32
CA LYS A 55 7.48 8.68 17.39
C LYS A 55 8.57 8.25 18.38
N PRO A 56 9.35 9.20 18.93
CA PRO A 56 10.36 8.90 19.95
C PRO A 56 9.75 8.41 21.26
N THR A 57 8.48 8.73 21.53
CA THR A 57 7.73 8.31 22.73
C THR A 57 7.26 6.85 22.67
N TYR A 58 7.70 6.06 21.69
CA TYR A 58 7.21 4.69 21.51
C TYR A 58 7.52 3.80 22.73
N ALA A 59 6.44 3.31 23.36
CA ALA A 59 6.49 2.28 24.38
C ALA A 59 5.79 1.00 23.86
N PRO A 60 6.43 -0.18 23.91
CA PRO A 60 5.88 -1.41 23.30
C PRO A 60 4.61 -1.94 23.97
N HIS A 61 4.41 -1.61 25.26
CA HIS A 61 3.28 -2.04 26.07
C HIS A 61 2.08 -1.07 26.03
N GLN A 62 2.30 0.16 25.56
CA GLN A 62 1.27 1.17 25.36
C GLN A 62 0.84 1.23 23.89
N GLU A 63 -0.27 1.91 23.64
CA GLU A 63 -0.88 2.02 22.31
C GLU A 63 -0.97 3.48 21.84
N ASP A 64 0.18 4.13 21.65
CA ASP A 64 0.26 5.55 21.27
C ASP A 64 0.36 5.79 19.76
N GLY A 65 -0.02 4.77 18.99
CA GLY A 65 -0.02 4.80 17.53
C GLY A 65 -1.05 5.75 16.93
N ASP A 66 -0.70 6.30 15.77
CA ASP A 66 -1.52 7.27 15.05
C ASP A 66 -2.67 6.60 14.27
N MET A 67 -3.69 7.41 13.94
CA MET A 67 -4.81 6.98 13.10
C MET A 67 -4.39 7.04 11.63
N CYS A 68 -4.56 5.93 10.91
CA CYS A 68 -4.18 5.82 9.51
C CYS A 68 -5.43 5.72 8.63
N ILE A 69 -5.59 6.68 7.70
CA ILE A 69 -6.60 6.65 6.65
C ILE A 69 -5.92 6.30 5.34
N VAL A 70 -6.36 5.24 4.68
CA VAL A 70 -5.86 4.83 3.36
C VAL A 70 -6.91 5.13 2.30
N LEU A 71 -6.51 5.85 1.25
CA LEU A 71 -7.34 6.20 0.10
C LEU A 71 -6.94 5.40 -1.13
N ASN A 72 -7.85 5.32 -2.11
CA ASN A 72 -7.63 4.67 -3.41
C ASN A 72 -7.17 3.21 -3.31
N ALA A 73 -7.71 2.43 -2.37
CA ALA A 73 -7.30 1.04 -2.17
C ALA A 73 -7.52 0.15 -3.42
N LYS A 74 -8.40 0.55 -4.34
CA LYS A 74 -8.63 -0.13 -5.62
C LYS A 74 -7.43 -0.04 -6.57
N ASP A 75 -6.63 1.03 -6.47
CA ASP A 75 -5.53 1.35 -7.39
C ASP A 75 -4.16 0.90 -6.83
N VAL A 76 -4.17 -0.03 -5.87
CA VAL A 76 -2.97 -0.61 -5.29
C VAL A 76 -2.26 -1.49 -6.30
N SER A 77 -0.95 -1.28 -6.43
CA SER A 77 -0.10 -2.02 -7.34
C SER A 77 0.54 -3.25 -6.70
N VAL A 78 0.66 -4.32 -7.48
CA VAL A 78 1.32 -5.56 -7.08
C VAL A 78 2.29 -5.98 -8.18
N THR A 79 3.51 -6.33 -7.81
CA THR A 79 4.58 -6.61 -8.78
C THR A 79 4.54 -8.05 -9.31
N GLY A 80 4.93 -8.23 -10.58
CA GLY A 80 5.05 -9.54 -11.22
C GLY A 80 3.70 -10.24 -11.46
N ARG A 81 3.70 -11.58 -11.50
CA ARG A 81 2.50 -12.41 -11.76
C ARG A 81 1.63 -12.66 -10.51
N LYS A 82 1.75 -11.81 -9.49
CA LYS A 82 1.06 -12.01 -8.20
C LYS A 82 -0.44 -11.79 -8.28
N MET A 83 -0.92 -11.02 -9.26
CA MET A 83 -2.36 -10.80 -9.46
C MET A 83 -3.13 -12.11 -9.66
N THR A 84 -2.53 -13.07 -10.38
CA THR A 84 -3.11 -14.39 -10.63
C THR A 84 -2.62 -15.43 -9.64
N ASN A 85 -1.32 -15.40 -9.30
CA ASN A 85 -0.71 -16.51 -8.54
C ASN A 85 -0.89 -16.41 -7.02
N LYS A 86 -1.26 -15.24 -6.49
CA LYS A 86 -1.47 -15.06 -5.05
C LYS A 86 -2.91 -15.44 -4.70
N PHE A 87 -3.04 -16.44 -3.83
CA PHE A 87 -4.33 -16.88 -3.31
C PHE A 87 -4.49 -16.52 -1.83
N TYR A 88 -5.68 -16.07 -1.46
CA TYR A 88 -6.15 -15.99 -0.08
C TYR A 88 -6.85 -17.29 0.27
N ARG A 89 -6.31 -18.00 1.25
CA ARG A 89 -6.84 -19.27 1.74
C ARG A 89 -7.43 -19.11 3.13
N TRP A 90 -8.58 -19.73 3.37
CA TRP A 90 -9.17 -19.88 4.70
C TRP A 90 -9.97 -21.18 4.78
N HIS A 91 -10.12 -21.71 5.98
CA HIS A 91 -10.86 -22.94 6.23
C HIS A 91 -12.11 -22.61 7.05
N THR A 92 -13.22 -23.30 6.81
CA THR A 92 -14.47 -23.07 7.56
C THR A 92 -14.58 -23.92 8.83
N GLY A 93 -13.74 -24.96 8.98
CA GLY A 93 -13.74 -25.88 10.12
C GLY A 93 -14.19 -27.30 9.75
N TYR A 94 -15.01 -27.45 8.72
CA TYR A 94 -15.48 -28.75 8.22
C TYR A 94 -14.44 -29.44 7.34
N ILE A 95 -14.38 -30.77 7.41
CA ILE A 95 -13.44 -31.60 6.61
C ILE A 95 -13.63 -31.30 5.11
N GLY A 96 -12.53 -31.07 4.39
CA GLY A 96 -12.53 -30.78 2.95
C GLY A 96 -12.92 -29.36 2.53
N HIS A 97 -13.20 -28.45 3.47
CA HIS A 97 -13.71 -27.11 3.16
C HIS A 97 -12.63 -26.02 3.14
N LEU A 98 -11.54 -26.27 2.39
CA LEU A 98 -10.55 -25.25 2.09
C LEU A 98 -11.11 -24.30 1.02
N ARG A 99 -11.30 -23.03 1.39
CA ARG A 99 -11.73 -21.99 0.45
C ARG A 99 -10.54 -21.17 0.02
N GLU A 100 -10.44 -20.97 -1.29
CA GLU A 100 -9.40 -20.16 -1.91
C GLU A 100 -10.02 -19.06 -2.76
N ARG A 101 -9.35 -17.91 -2.82
CA ARG A 101 -9.71 -16.83 -3.73
C ARG A 101 -8.46 -16.17 -4.26
N SER A 102 -8.39 -15.92 -5.57
CA SER A 102 -7.26 -15.21 -6.16
C SER A 102 -7.22 -13.74 -5.71
N LEU A 103 -6.05 -13.11 -5.79
CA LEU A 103 -5.90 -11.69 -5.51
C LEU A 103 -6.74 -10.82 -6.46
N LYS A 104 -6.81 -11.21 -7.74
CA LYS A 104 -7.66 -10.54 -8.75
C LYS A 104 -9.12 -10.52 -8.31
N ASP A 105 -9.68 -11.67 -7.93
CA ASP A 105 -11.09 -11.76 -7.52
C ASP A 105 -11.33 -11.03 -6.18
N GLN A 106 -10.35 -11.05 -5.28
CA GLN A 106 -10.45 -10.33 -4.01
C GLN A 106 -10.47 -8.81 -4.21
N LEU A 107 -9.70 -8.27 -5.17
CA LEU A 107 -9.71 -6.84 -5.50
C LEU A 107 -11.03 -6.39 -6.12
N VAL A 108 -11.66 -7.25 -6.94
CA VAL A 108 -12.99 -6.98 -7.51
C VAL A 108 -14.05 -6.99 -6.41
N LYS A 109 -14.00 -7.98 -5.50
CA LYS A 109 -15.02 -8.14 -4.46
C LYS A 109 -14.92 -7.06 -3.38
N ASP A 110 -13.74 -6.90 -2.77
CA ASP A 110 -13.54 -5.96 -1.69
C ASP A 110 -12.05 -5.57 -1.58
N PRO A 111 -11.61 -4.51 -2.29
CA PRO A 111 -10.20 -4.13 -2.35
C PRO A 111 -9.67 -3.65 -1.00
N THR A 112 -10.54 -3.13 -0.13
CA THR A 112 -10.13 -2.68 1.22
C THR A 112 -9.60 -3.84 2.07
N GLU A 113 -10.14 -5.05 1.87
CA GLU A 113 -9.76 -6.23 2.65
C GLU A 113 -8.35 -6.73 2.27
N VAL A 114 -7.91 -6.50 1.04
CA VAL A 114 -6.55 -6.82 0.58
C VAL A 114 -5.51 -6.06 1.40
N VAL A 115 -5.73 -4.75 1.59
CA VAL A 115 -4.87 -3.86 2.37
C VAL A 115 -4.99 -4.17 3.86
N ARG A 116 -6.22 -4.30 4.38
CA ARG A 116 -6.47 -4.64 5.79
C ARG A 116 -5.75 -5.93 6.19
N LYS A 117 -5.93 -7.02 5.44
CA LYS A 117 -5.24 -8.30 5.72
C LYS A 117 -3.72 -8.19 5.63
N ALA A 118 -3.19 -7.37 4.73
CA ALA A 118 -1.75 -7.17 4.61
C ALA A 118 -1.18 -6.48 5.85
N VAL A 119 -1.80 -5.37 6.29
CA VAL A 119 -1.38 -4.63 7.49
C VAL A 119 -1.59 -5.45 8.76
N LEU A 120 -2.76 -6.08 8.91
CA LEU A 120 -3.09 -6.91 10.07
C LEU A 120 -2.10 -8.05 10.27
N ARG A 121 -1.55 -8.62 9.19
CA ARG A 121 -0.51 -9.66 9.25
C ARG A 121 0.90 -9.12 9.54
N MET A 122 1.12 -7.81 9.46
CA MET A 122 2.38 -7.14 9.85
C MET A 122 2.36 -6.63 11.30
N LEU A 123 1.18 -6.49 11.91
CA LEU A 123 1.06 -6.17 13.32
C LEU A 123 1.47 -7.34 14.22
N PRO A 124 2.09 -7.08 15.39
CA PRO A 124 2.47 -8.12 16.34
C PRO A 124 1.22 -8.86 16.84
N ARG A 125 1.34 -10.18 17.06
CA ARG A 125 0.25 -11.00 17.58
C ARG A 125 0.17 -10.86 19.10
N ASN A 126 -0.56 -9.85 19.55
CA ASN A 126 -0.84 -9.61 20.96
C ASN A 126 -2.28 -9.09 21.14
N LYS A 127 -2.71 -8.86 22.38
CA LYS A 127 -4.06 -8.34 22.69
C LYS A 127 -4.30 -6.95 22.07
N LEU A 128 -3.27 -6.11 22.00
CA LEU A 128 -3.32 -4.76 21.40
C LEU A 128 -3.50 -4.76 19.87
N ARG A 129 -3.39 -5.93 19.21
CA ARG A 129 -3.47 -6.01 17.75
C ARG A 129 -4.82 -5.57 17.22
N ASP A 130 -5.89 -5.93 17.91
CA ASP A 130 -7.26 -5.62 17.49
C ASP A 130 -7.56 -4.14 17.67
N ASP A 131 -7.06 -3.53 18.75
CA ASP A 131 -7.20 -2.10 19.02
C ASP A 131 -6.41 -1.28 17.98
N ARG A 132 -5.19 -1.71 17.65
CA ARG A 132 -4.40 -1.17 16.53
C ARG A 132 -5.09 -1.29 15.17
N ASP A 133 -5.77 -2.41 14.87
CA ASP A 133 -6.53 -2.57 13.62
C ASP A 133 -7.76 -1.65 13.56
N ARG A 134 -8.35 -1.30 14.72
CA ARG A 134 -9.44 -0.33 14.77
C ARG A 134 -8.99 1.08 14.33
N LYS A 135 -7.73 1.47 14.58
CA LYS A 135 -7.13 2.74 14.13
C LYS A 135 -6.87 2.81 12.61
N LEU A 136 -6.95 1.69 11.89
CA LEU A 136 -6.80 1.66 10.43
C LEU A 136 -8.16 1.82 9.72
N ARG A 137 -8.34 2.88 8.94
CA ARG A 137 -9.50 3.09 8.06
C ARG A 137 -9.06 3.05 6.61
N ILE A 138 -9.84 2.39 5.76
CA ILE A 138 -9.46 2.13 4.36
C ILE A 138 -10.68 2.40 3.48
N PHE A 139 -10.46 3.20 2.45
CA PHE A 139 -11.46 3.57 1.46
C PHE A 139 -11.02 3.11 0.08
N ALA A 140 -11.97 2.60 -0.70
CA ALA A 140 -11.70 2.14 -2.06
C ALA A 140 -11.45 3.32 -3.02
N GLY A 141 -12.13 4.45 -2.79
CA GLY A 141 -11.97 5.68 -3.55
C GLY A 141 -11.12 6.73 -2.84
N SER A 142 -11.13 7.95 -3.39
CA SER A 142 -10.42 9.12 -2.88
C SER A 142 -11.14 9.83 -1.73
N GLU A 143 -12.42 9.50 -1.51
CA GLU A 143 -13.28 10.17 -0.54
C GLU A 143 -13.16 9.54 0.86
N HIS A 144 -13.20 10.37 1.90
CA HIS A 144 -13.30 9.95 3.30
C HIS A 144 -14.21 10.89 4.11
N PRO A 145 -14.87 10.41 5.17
CA PRO A 145 -15.79 11.23 5.97
C PRO A 145 -15.11 12.11 7.03
N PHE A 146 -13.80 11.95 7.27
CA PHE A 146 -13.09 12.59 8.39
C PHE A 146 -12.64 14.04 8.12
N VAL A 147 -13.51 14.88 7.56
CA VAL A 147 -13.16 16.24 7.14
C VAL A 147 -12.89 17.17 8.33
N ASP A 148 -13.52 16.90 9.48
CA ASP A 148 -13.46 17.78 10.66
C ASP A 148 -12.16 17.64 11.47
N ARG A 149 -11.25 16.74 11.08
CA ARG A 149 -10.01 16.44 11.82
C ARG A 149 -8.79 16.98 11.07
N PRO A 150 -7.72 17.40 11.77
CA PRO A 150 -6.48 17.83 11.12
C PRO A 150 -5.79 16.62 10.47
N LEU A 151 -5.81 16.57 9.14
CA LEU A 151 -5.25 15.47 8.35
C LEU A 151 -3.85 15.82 7.86
N GLU A 152 -2.86 15.01 8.25
CA GLU A 152 -1.50 15.10 7.76
C GLU A 152 -1.29 14.11 6.60
N PRO A 153 -1.01 14.57 5.36
CA PRO A 153 -0.70 13.66 4.28
C PRO A 153 0.66 12.99 4.54
N TYR A 154 0.69 11.65 4.52
CA TYR A 154 1.90 10.88 4.69
C TYR A 154 2.62 10.69 3.35
N VAL A 155 3.84 11.21 3.27
CA VAL A 155 4.72 11.00 2.13
C VAL A 155 5.58 9.77 2.38
N MET A 156 5.61 8.86 1.41
CA MET A 156 6.49 7.69 1.52
C MET A 156 7.96 8.10 1.48
N PRO A 157 8.84 7.42 2.26
CA PRO A 157 10.26 7.70 2.23
C PRO A 157 10.82 7.51 0.80
N PRO A 158 11.65 8.46 0.31
CA PRO A 158 12.17 8.41 -1.05
C PRO A 158 13.04 7.18 -1.24
N ARG A 159 12.92 6.53 -2.41
CA ARG A 159 13.63 5.28 -2.68
C ARG A 159 14.42 5.35 -3.97
N LYS A 160 15.70 4.98 -3.90
CA LYS A 160 16.53 4.67 -5.07
C LYS A 160 16.12 3.31 -5.63
N VAL A 161 15.24 3.29 -6.62
CA VAL A 161 14.86 2.07 -7.34
C VAL A 161 15.78 1.89 -8.55
N ARG A 162 16.24 0.66 -8.79
CA ARG A 162 16.89 0.34 -10.07
C ARG A 162 15.80 0.28 -11.14
N GLU A 163 15.78 1.25 -12.05
CA GLU A 163 14.80 1.35 -13.14
C GLU A 163 14.75 0.08 -13.99
N MET A 164 15.91 -0.54 -14.24
CA MET A 164 16.00 -1.75 -15.06
C MET A 164 16.81 -2.86 -14.41
N ARG A 165 16.45 -4.11 -14.77
CA ARG A 165 17.28 -5.28 -14.50
C ARG A 165 18.63 -5.13 -15.22
N PRO A 166 19.76 -5.53 -14.61
CA PRO A 166 21.08 -5.38 -15.21
C PRO A 166 21.19 -6.00 -16.62
N ARG A 167 20.55 -7.15 -16.86
CA ARG A 167 20.52 -7.79 -18.19
C ARG A 167 19.73 -6.99 -19.23
N ALA A 168 18.56 -6.47 -18.87
CA ALA A 168 17.75 -5.65 -19.77
C ALA A 168 18.44 -4.33 -20.09
N ARG A 169 19.04 -3.68 -19.09
CA ARG A 169 19.86 -2.46 -19.27
C ARG A 169 21.05 -2.72 -20.20
N ARG A 170 21.77 -3.82 -20.00
CA ARG A 170 22.90 -4.21 -20.87
C ARG A 170 22.44 -4.50 -22.31
N ALA A 171 21.30 -5.15 -22.49
CA ALA A 171 20.74 -5.42 -23.82
C ALA A 171 20.34 -4.13 -24.54
N LEU A 172 19.71 -3.18 -23.85
CA LEU A 172 19.37 -1.86 -24.39
C LEU A 172 20.61 -1.07 -24.79
N ILE A 173 21.62 -1.00 -23.91
CA ILE A 173 22.88 -0.32 -24.22
C ILE A 173 23.55 -0.95 -25.45
N ARG A 174 23.58 -2.29 -25.54
CA ARG A 174 24.10 -3.00 -26.71
C ARG A 174 23.28 -2.70 -27.98
N ALA A 175 21.96 -2.61 -27.87
CA ALA A 175 21.08 -2.27 -28.98
C ALA A 175 21.28 -0.81 -29.45
N GLN A 176 21.44 0.13 -28.52
CA GLN A 176 21.75 1.54 -28.81
C GLN A 176 23.12 1.69 -29.50
N ILE A 177 24.16 1.08 -28.95
CA ILE A 177 25.51 1.09 -29.56
C ILE A 177 25.46 0.48 -30.98
N LYS A 178 24.73 -0.63 -31.16
CA LYS A 178 24.57 -1.25 -32.48
C LYS A 178 23.79 -0.37 -33.46
N ALA A 179 22.78 0.37 -32.98
CA ALA A 179 22.01 1.31 -33.79
C ALA A 179 22.85 2.53 -34.20
N GLU A 180 23.66 3.07 -33.28
CA GLU A 180 24.59 4.18 -33.55
C GLU A 180 25.68 3.76 -34.57
N GLN A 181 26.24 2.56 -34.42
CA GLN A 181 27.22 2.01 -35.37
C GLN A 181 26.63 1.71 -36.76
N GLY A 182 25.32 1.43 -36.86
CA GLY A 182 24.63 1.27 -38.13
C GLY A 182 24.35 2.60 -38.86
N SER A 183 24.29 3.71 -38.11
CA SER A 183 24.12 5.07 -38.66
C SER A 183 25.44 5.74 -39.08
N ALA A 184 26.56 5.31 -38.52
CA ALA A 184 27.90 5.67 -38.98
C ALA A 184 28.28 4.73 -40.15
N GLY A 185 27.98 5.15 -41.39
CA GLY A 185 28.33 4.39 -42.60
C GLY A 185 29.82 3.98 -42.65
N PRO A 186 30.17 2.94 -43.45
CA PRO A 186 31.51 2.36 -43.40
C PRO A 186 32.56 3.42 -43.71
N ILE A 187 33.45 3.67 -42.75
CA ILE A 187 34.66 4.48 -42.97
C ILE A 187 35.50 3.70 -43.99
N VAL A 188 35.40 4.09 -45.26
CA VAL A 188 36.25 3.58 -46.34
C VAL A 188 37.69 3.96 -46.01
N LYS A 189 38.43 3.01 -45.44
CA LYS A 189 39.88 3.14 -45.30
C LYS A 189 40.48 3.15 -46.71
N LYS A 190 40.75 4.33 -47.26
CA LYS A 190 41.64 4.50 -48.41
C LYS A 190 43.01 3.94 -48.03
N LYS A 191 43.34 2.74 -48.54
CA LYS A 191 44.72 2.25 -48.58
C LYS A 191 45.52 3.19 -49.48
N LYS A 192 46.62 3.70 -48.94
CA LYS A 192 47.66 4.41 -49.67
C LYS A 192 48.65 3.38 -50.22
#